data_AF-A0A7S1FFF2-F1
#
_entry.id   AF-A0A7S1FFF2-F1
#
_cell.length_a   1.000
_cell.length_b   1.000
_cell.length_c   1.000
_cell.angle_alpha   90.00
_cell.angle_beta   90.00
_cell.angle_gamma   90.00
#
_symmetry.space_group_name_H-M   'P 1'
#
loop_
_entity.id
_entity.type
_entity.pdbx_description
1 polymer ?
#
loop_
_entity_poly.entity_id
_entity_poly.type
_entity_poly.pdbx_seq_one_letter_code
_entity_poly.pdbx_strand_id
1 'polypeptide(L)'
;DLDEALPALDVATKCLKALKLANIQEIKALGNPPAGVRLTLEAICIMFQVKPVKKTVDMKKVDDYWEASQKGPLNEPKKLLDDLFEFDKDNIPEAVISRIQPYINREDFDPVAIKKSSVACEALCMWCRAMYKYHFVAKGVEPKRKMLAEAEASLMNTMKKLRAAQKELKAVEDK
;
A
#
# COMPACT_ATOMS: atom_id res chain seq x y z
N ASP A 1 -13.82 1.79 -12.26
CA ASP A 1 -12.52 2.26 -11.69
C ASP A 1 -12.17 1.77 -10.29
N LEU A 2 -13.10 1.22 -9.50
CA LEU A 2 -12.75 0.42 -8.31
C LEU A 2 -12.25 -0.97 -8.73
N ASP A 3 -12.84 -1.52 -9.79
CA ASP A 3 -12.56 -2.84 -10.35
C ASP A 3 -11.16 -3.01 -10.94
N GLU A 4 -10.42 -1.93 -11.21
CA GLU A 4 -9.04 -2.01 -11.74
C GLU A 4 -7.97 -1.96 -10.63
N ALA A 5 -8.23 -1.24 -9.54
CA ALA A 5 -7.28 -1.13 -8.43
C ALA A 5 -7.34 -2.33 -7.46
N LEU A 6 -8.53 -2.88 -7.23
CA LEU A 6 -8.72 -4.07 -6.40
C LEU A 6 -7.96 -5.31 -6.88
N PRO A 7 -7.98 -5.70 -8.18
CA PRO A 7 -7.22 -6.85 -8.64
C PRO A 7 -5.71 -6.59 -8.60
N ALA A 8 -5.25 -5.37 -8.90
CA ALA A 8 -3.84 -5.02 -8.78
C ALA A 8 -3.34 -5.16 -7.33
N LEU A 9 -4.17 -4.74 -6.36
CA LEU A 9 -3.87 -4.88 -4.95
C LEU A 9 -3.90 -6.36 -4.51
N ASP A 10 -4.91 -7.13 -4.92
CA ASP A 10 -5.01 -8.56 -4.60
C ASP A 10 -3.83 -9.36 -5.15
N VAL A 11 -3.40 -9.08 -6.39
CA VAL A 11 -2.21 -9.68 -7.00
C VAL A 11 -0.96 -9.31 -6.19
N ALA A 12 -0.78 -8.04 -5.84
CA ALA A 12 0.35 -7.62 -5.02
C ALA A 12 0.34 -8.30 -3.64
N THR A 13 -0.80 -8.37 -2.96
CA THR A 13 -0.95 -9.05 -1.67
C THR A 13 -0.66 -10.55 -1.77
N LYS A 14 -1.10 -11.22 -2.84
CA LYS A 14 -0.76 -12.63 -3.10
C LYS A 14 0.74 -12.83 -3.32
N CYS A 15 1.38 -11.95 -4.09
CA CYS A 15 2.81 -11.98 -4.30
C CYS A 15 3.58 -11.75 -2.99
N LEU A 16 3.12 -10.84 -2.13
CA LEU A 16 3.69 -10.62 -0.80
C LEU A 16 3.52 -11.84 0.11
N LYS A 17 2.37 -12.54 0.07
CA LYS A 17 2.16 -13.78 0.86
C LYS A 17 3.03 -14.93 0.38
N ALA A 18 3.34 -14.97 -0.91
CA ALA A 18 4.29 -15.94 -1.47
C ALA A 18 5.75 -15.59 -1.13
N LEU A 19 6.01 -14.38 -0.65
CA LEU A 19 7.35 -13.91 -0.32
C LEU A 19 7.82 -14.52 1.00
N LYS A 20 8.94 -15.24 0.95
CA LYS A 20 9.54 -15.85 2.13
C LYS A 20 10.48 -14.86 2.80
N LEU A 21 10.59 -14.97 4.12
CA LEU A 21 11.55 -14.21 4.93
C LEU A 21 12.99 -14.32 4.39
N ALA A 22 13.37 -15.52 3.92
CA ALA A 22 14.67 -15.80 3.33
C ALA A 22 14.98 -14.87 2.14
N ASN A 23 13.98 -14.57 1.29
CA ASN A 23 14.18 -13.71 0.13
C ASN A 23 14.53 -12.27 0.53
N ILE A 24 13.96 -11.77 1.64
CA ILE A 24 14.28 -10.43 2.18
C ILE A 24 15.67 -10.44 2.83
N GLN A 25 16.02 -11.53 3.53
CA GLN A 25 17.34 -11.72 4.13
C GLN A 25 18.44 -11.78 3.06
N GLU A 26 18.19 -12.41 1.92
CA GLU A 26 19.10 -12.40 0.77
C GLU A 26 19.33 -10.97 0.26
N ILE A 27 18.27 -10.17 0.11
CA ILE A 27 18.40 -8.76 -0.29
C ILE A 27 19.26 -7.99 0.73
N LYS A 28 19.05 -8.20 2.04
CA LYS A 28 19.86 -7.57 3.10
C LYS A 28 21.34 -7.97 3.01
N ALA A 29 21.61 -9.22 2.65
CA ALA A 29 22.96 -9.77 2.54
C ALA A 29 23.73 -9.31 1.29
N LEU A 30 23.04 -8.70 0.31
CA LEU A 30 23.70 -8.12 -0.86
C LEU A 30 24.59 -6.94 -0.42
N GLY A 31 25.90 -7.04 -0.62
CA GLY A 31 26.80 -5.91 -0.33
C GLY A 31 26.62 -4.74 -1.30
N ASN A 32 26.29 -5.02 -2.56
CA ASN A 32 26.07 -4.02 -3.61
C ASN A 32 24.80 -4.36 -4.41
N PRO A 33 23.63 -3.79 -4.06
CA PRO A 33 22.38 -4.10 -4.73
C PRO A 33 22.37 -3.63 -6.19
N PRO A 34 21.79 -4.42 -7.12
CA PRO A 34 21.52 -3.98 -8.48
C PRO A 34 20.64 -2.73 -8.53
N ALA A 35 20.68 -1.98 -9.63
CA ALA A 35 19.92 -0.74 -9.79
C ALA A 35 18.41 -0.94 -9.52
N GLY A 36 17.81 -2.02 -10.05
CA GLY A 36 16.40 -2.34 -9.80
C GLY A 36 16.08 -2.58 -8.32
N VAL A 37 16.96 -3.28 -7.60
CA VAL A 37 16.81 -3.54 -6.15
C VAL A 37 16.90 -2.26 -5.34
N ARG A 38 17.84 -1.36 -5.68
CA ARG A 38 17.94 -0.03 -5.04
C ARG A 38 16.67 0.77 -5.21
N LEU A 39 16.14 0.85 -6.43
CA LEU A 39 14.92 1.60 -6.72
C LEU A 39 13.72 1.05 -5.95
N THR A 40 13.54 -0.27 -5.89
CA THR A 40 12.47 -0.90 -5.10
C THR A 40 12.58 -0.57 -3.63
N LEU A 41 13.78 -0.61 -3.06
CA LEU A 41 13.96 -0.33 -1.63
C LEU A 41 13.81 1.15 -1.30
N GLU A 42 14.28 2.03 -2.18
CA GLU A 42 14.05 3.47 -2.06
C GLU A 42 12.56 3.79 -2.09
N ALA A 43 11.81 3.17 -3.02
CA ALA A 43 10.36 3.26 -3.06
C ALA A 43 9.69 2.81 -1.75
N ILE A 44 10.10 1.67 -1.20
CA ILE A 44 9.59 1.15 0.08
C ILE A 44 9.94 2.08 1.24
N CYS A 45 11.17 2.60 1.29
CA CYS A 45 11.56 3.59 2.30
C CYS A 45 10.73 4.87 2.22
N ILE A 46 10.41 5.35 1.01
CA ILE A 46 9.53 6.50 0.82
C ILE A 46 8.12 6.19 1.32
N MET A 47 7.58 5.00 1.01
CA MET A 47 6.25 4.55 1.46
C MET A 47 6.14 4.49 2.99
N PHE A 48 7.17 3.95 3.65
CA PHE A 48 7.26 3.90 5.12
C PHE A 48 7.81 5.19 5.76
N GLN A 49 8.01 6.25 4.97
CA GLN A 49 8.56 7.54 5.42
C GLN A 49 9.90 7.42 6.16
N VAL A 50 10.68 6.39 5.83
CA VAL A 50 12.02 6.18 6.37
C VAL A 50 12.93 7.28 5.82
N LYS A 51 13.54 8.02 6.74
CA LYS A 51 14.47 9.10 6.37
C LYS A 51 15.74 8.51 5.78
N PRO A 52 16.26 9.08 4.67
CA PRO A 52 17.53 8.63 4.12
C PRO A 52 18.67 8.91 5.09
N VAL A 53 19.71 8.07 5.04
CA VAL A 53 20.95 8.32 5.77
C VAL A 53 21.78 9.30 4.96
N LYS A 54 22.12 10.46 5.53
CA LYS A 54 22.97 11.44 4.84
C LYS A 54 24.40 10.94 4.82
N LYS A 55 24.91 10.63 3.64
CA LYS A 55 26.29 10.17 3.43
C LYS A 55 27.07 11.21 2.66
N THR A 56 28.31 11.45 3.07
CA THR A 56 29.21 12.32 2.32
C THR A 56 29.93 11.47 1.28
N VAL A 57 29.60 11.67 0.01
CA VAL A 57 30.29 11.06 -1.14
C VAL A 57 30.89 12.20 -1.94
N ASP A 58 32.20 12.19 -2.16
CA ASP A 58 32.93 13.22 -2.92
C ASP A 58 32.61 14.67 -2.46
N MET A 59 32.69 14.91 -1.15
CA MET A 59 32.38 16.20 -0.50
C MET A 59 30.93 16.70 -0.65
N LYS A 60 30.02 15.89 -1.20
CA LYS A 60 28.58 16.19 -1.30
C LYS A 60 27.77 15.30 -0.38
N LYS A 61 26.77 15.89 0.31
CA LYS A 61 25.80 15.13 1.11
C LYS A 61 24.78 14.51 0.15
N VAL A 62 24.81 13.19 0.02
CA VAL A 62 23.87 12.40 -0.77
C VAL A 62 22.95 11.66 0.19
N ASP A 63 21.66 11.59 -0.16
CA ASP A 63 20.66 10.84 0.57
C ASP A 63 20.80 9.34 0.21
N ASP A 64 21.30 8.54 1.15
CA ASP A 64 21.48 7.10 1.00
C ASP A 64 20.27 6.35 1.58
N TYR A 65 19.36 5.96 0.68
CA TYR A 65 18.19 5.14 1.00
C TYR A 65 18.52 3.66 1.17
N TRP A 66 19.66 3.20 0.64
CA TRP A 66 20.08 1.82 0.79
C TRP A 66 20.47 1.53 2.24
N GLU A 67 21.33 2.36 2.82
CA GLU A 67 21.74 2.21 4.22
C GLU A 67 20.54 2.40 5.18
N ALA A 68 19.62 3.31 4.84
CA ALA A 68 18.36 3.48 5.57
C ALA A 68 17.48 2.22 5.51
N SER A 69 17.36 1.61 4.32
CA SER A 69 16.60 0.39 4.12
C SER A 69 17.19 -0.79 4.90
N GLN A 70 18.52 -0.91 4.95
CA GLN A 70 19.22 -1.93 5.72
C GLN A 70 19.00 -1.81 7.23
N LYS A 71 18.96 -0.58 7.74
CA LYS A 71 18.78 -0.28 9.17
C LYS A 71 17.32 -0.28 9.63
N GLY A 72 16.38 -0.06 8.72
CA GLY A 72 14.94 -0.06 8.99
C GLY A 72 14.25 -1.31 8.44
N PRO A 73 13.58 -1.23 7.29
CA PRO A 73 12.69 -2.28 6.76
C PRO A 73 13.39 -3.63 6.54
N LEU A 74 14.64 -3.66 6.09
CA LEU A 74 15.39 -4.91 5.93
C LEU A 74 16.01 -5.42 7.23
N ASN A 75 16.05 -4.61 8.29
CA ASN A 75 16.59 -5.07 9.57
C ASN A 75 15.62 -6.05 10.25
N GLU A 76 14.32 -5.76 10.15
CA GLU A 76 13.24 -6.55 10.71
C GLU A 76 12.36 -7.15 9.57
N PRO A 77 12.84 -8.16 8.83
CA PRO A 77 12.16 -8.63 7.62
C PRO A 77 10.77 -9.24 7.89
N LYS A 78 10.52 -9.77 9.10
CA LYS A 78 9.18 -10.21 9.51
C LYS A 78 8.24 -9.02 9.67
N LYS A 79 8.68 -8.02 10.44
CA LYS A 79 7.93 -6.81 10.70
C LYS A 79 7.65 -6.04 9.43
N LEU A 80 8.59 -5.98 8.49
CA LEU A 80 8.33 -5.40 7.17
C LEU A 80 7.17 -6.09 6.45
N LEU A 81 7.12 -7.43 6.48
CA LEU A 81 5.99 -8.15 5.87
C LEU A 81 4.69 -7.82 6.58
N ASP A 82 4.67 -7.84 7.92
CA ASP A 82 3.49 -7.49 8.72
C ASP A 82 3.04 -6.05 8.41
N ASP A 83 3.96 -5.09 8.45
CA ASP A 83 3.74 -3.68 8.12
C ASP A 83 3.22 -3.47 6.68
N LEU A 84 3.64 -4.31 5.72
CA LEU A 84 3.12 -4.27 4.34
C LEU A 84 1.67 -4.80 4.23
N PHE A 85 1.29 -5.76 5.08
CA PHE A 85 -0.09 -6.28 5.15
C PHE A 85 -1.01 -5.36 5.95
N GLU A 86 -0.50 -4.76 7.02
CA GLU A 86 -1.23 -3.85 7.91
C GLU A 86 -1.15 -2.38 7.46
N PHE A 87 -0.47 -2.11 6.35
CA PHE A 87 -0.29 -0.76 5.84
C PHE A 87 -1.62 -0.03 5.62
N ASP A 88 -1.74 1.17 6.19
CA ASP A 88 -2.90 2.03 6.03
C ASP A 88 -2.92 2.68 4.64
N LYS A 89 -3.38 1.90 3.66
CA LYS A 89 -3.59 2.30 2.26
C LYS A 89 -4.61 3.44 2.08
N ASP A 90 -5.46 3.68 3.07
CA ASP A 90 -6.51 4.69 3.03
C ASP A 90 -5.98 6.07 3.49
N ASN A 91 -4.87 6.10 4.25
CA ASN A 91 -4.30 7.33 4.81
C ASN A 91 -2.83 7.57 4.36
N ILE A 92 -2.55 7.40 3.08
CA ILE A 92 -1.22 7.68 2.52
C ILE A 92 -1.04 9.20 2.33
N PRO A 93 -0.01 9.83 2.93
CA PRO A 93 0.20 11.27 2.75
C PRO A 93 0.52 11.64 1.31
N GLU A 94 -0.03 12.75 0.82
CA GLU A 94 0.25 13.24 -0.54
C GLU A 94 1.73 13.49 -0.79
N ALA A 95 2.50 13.85 0.23
CA ALA A 95 3.95 13.99 0.15
C ALA A 95 4.64 12.66 -0.24
N VAL A 96 4.17 11.53 0.27
CA VAL A 96 4.68 10.19 -0.09
C VAL A 96 4.32 9.88 -1.54
N ILE A 97 3.07 10.13 -1.93
CA ILE A 97 2.56 9.88 -3.29
C ILE A 97 3.30 10.73 -4.33
N SER A 98 3.56 12.01 -4.04
CA SER A 98 4.31 12.90 -4.93
C SER A 98 5.77 12.45 -5.08
N ARG A 99 6.39 11.94 -4.00
CA ARG A 99 7.76 11.42 -4.04
C ARG A 99 7.87 10.09 -4.77
N ILE A 100 6.88 9.21 -4.67
CA ILE A 100 6.91 7.90 -5.34
C ILE A 100 6.51 7.99 -6.83
N GLN A 101 5.68 8.95 -7.23
CA GLN A 101 5.25 9.16 -8.61
C GLN A 101 6.37 9.10 -9.67
N PRO A 102 7.51 9.80 -9.54
CA PRO A 102 8.60 9.71 -10.52
C PRO A 102 9.22 8.31 -10.61
N TYR A 103 9.17 7.50 -9.54
CA TYR A 103 9.62 6.11 -9.58
C TYR A 103 8.63 5.24 -10.35
N ILE A 104 7.32 5.37 -10.08
CA ILE A 104 6.29 4.58 -10.77
C ILE A 104 6.26 4.85 -12.29
N ASN A 105 6.63 6.07 -12.70
CA ASN A 105 6.66 6.48 -14.10
C ASN A 105 7.97 6.11 -14.83
N ARG A 106 8.98 5.60 -14.11
CA ARG A 106 10.23 5.15 -14.72
C ARG A 106 10.07 3.74 -15.27
N GLU A 107 10.57 3.52 -16.48
CA GLU A 107 10.63 2.18 -17.11
C GLU A 107 11.54 1.22 -16.33
N ASP A 108 12.55 1.75 -15.65
CA ASP A 108 13.44 0.98 -14.76
C ASP A 108 12.73 0.43 -13.52
N PHE A 109 11.56 0.97 -13.19
CA PHE A 109 10.72 0.52 -12.07
C PHE A 109 9.59 -0.41 -12.54
N ASP A 110 9.89 -1.29 -13.49
CA ASP A 110 8.94 -2.28 -13.96
C ASP A 110 9.13 -3.64 -13.25
N PRO A 111 8.05 -4.29 -12.76
CA PRO A 111 8.11 -5.60 -12.13
C PRO A 111 8.82 -6.65 -13.00
N VAL A 112 8.65 -6.60 -14.33
CA VAL A 112 9.27 -7.57 -15.25
C VAL A 112 10.79 -7.36 -15.32
N ALA A 113 11.24 -6.09 -15.31
CA ALA A 113 12.66 -5.76 -15.26
C ALA A 113 13.28 -6.16 -13.91
N ILE A 114 12.58 -5.84 -12.80
CA ILE A 114 13.05 -6.10 -11.44
C ILE A 114 13.05 -7.61 -11.11
N LYS A 115 12.11 -8.38 -11.67
CA LYS A 115 12.06 -9.84 -11.53
C LYS A 115 13.37 -10.52 -11.91
N LYS A 116 14.07 -10.00 -12.91
CA LYS A 116 15.39 -10.52 -13.33
C LYS A 116 16.45 -10.37 -12.24
N SER A 117 16.28 -9.38 -11.36
CA SER A 117 17.19 -9.14 -10.23
C SER A 117 16.75 -9.91 -8.99
N SER A 118 15.46 -9.84 -8.63
CA SER A 118 14.90 -10.55 -7.48
C SER A 118 13.39 -10.66 -7.56
N VAL A 119 12.88 -11.87 -7.32
CA VAL A 119 11.44 -12.15 -7.20
C VAL A 119 10.82 -11.44 -5.99
N ALA A 120 11.60 -11.22 -4.92
CA ALA A 120 11.13 -10.46 -3.79
C ALA A 120 10.96 -8.98 -4.12
N CYS A 121 11.91 -8.40 -4.85
CA CYS A 121 11.80 -7.01 -5.31
C CYS A 121 10.67 -6.82 -6.33
N GLU A 122 10.37 -7.84 -7.14
CA GLU A 122 9.20 -7.84 -8.05
C GLU A 122 7.90 -7.65 -7.25
N ALA A 123 7.69 -8.43 -6.19
CA ALA A 123 6.49 -8.34 -5.36
C ALA A 123 6.37 -6.96 -4.66
N LEU A 124 7.48 -6.45 -4.12
CA LEU A 124 7.54 -5.13 -3.48
C LEU A 124 7.25 -4.01 -4.50
N CYS A 125 7.78 -4.11 -5.72
CA CYS A 125 7.51 -3.16 -6.80
C CYS A 125 6.02 -3.17 -7.18
N MET A 126 5.44 -4.35 -7.40
CA MET A 126 4.02 -4.50 -7.69
C MET A 126 3.15 -3.89 -6.58
N TRP A 127 3.51 -4.12 -5.32
CA TRP A 127 2.82 -3.54 -4.17
C TRP A 127 2.88 -2.02 -4.15
N CYS A 128 4.06 -1.40 -4.36
CA CYS A 128 4.17 0.06 -4.43
C CYS A 128 3.30 0.64 -5.56
N ARG A 129 3.30 0.02 -6.75
CA ARG A 129 2.45 0.44 -7.88
C ARG A 129 0.96 0.29 -7.55
N ALA A 130 0.58 -0.82 -6.92
CA ALA A 130 -0.79 -1.08 -6.50
C ALA A 130 -1.27 -0.06 -5.45
N MET A 131 -0.44 0.25 -4.44
CA MET A 131 -0.75 1.26 -3.42
C MET A 131 -0.87 2.67 -4.00
N TYR A 132 0.04 3.04 -4.92
CA TYR A 132 -0.05 4.31 -5.64
C TYR A 132 -1.39 4.41 -6.39
N LYS A 133 -1.73 3.41 -7.21
CA LYS A 133 -3.02 3.38 -7.93
C LYS A 133 -4.21 3.39 -6.97
N TYR A 134 -4.14 2.61 -5.90
CA TYR A 134 -5.18 2.55 -4.88
C TYR A 134 -5.45 3.93 -4.29
N HIS A 135 -4.43 4.73 -3.97
CA HIS A 135 -4.61 6.08 -3.43
C HIS A 135 -5.46 6.98 -4.35
N PHE A 136 -5.18 6.99 -5.66
CA PHE A 136 -5.97 7.80 -6.62
C PHE A 136 -7.41 7.30 -6.73
N VAL A 137 -7.60 5.97 -6.77
CA VAL A 137 -8.95 5.39 -6.81
C VAL A 137 -9.69 5.65 -5.51
N ALA A 138 -9.06 5.42 -4.36
CA ALA A 138 -9.56 5.66 -3.01
C ALA A 138 -10.07 7.09 -2.86
N LYS A 139 -9.28 8.08 -3.26
CA LYS A 139 -9.67 9.51 -3.26
C LYS A 139 -10.91 9.79 -4.11
N GLY A 140 -11.07 9.08 -5.23
CA GLY A 140 -12.27 9.15 -6.07
C GLY A 140 -13.50 8.43 -5.51
N VAL A 141 -13.30 7.41 -4.66
CA VAL A 141 -14.40 6.59 -4.10
C VAL A 141 -14.77 6.97 -2.67
N GLU A 142 -13.93 7.73 -1.97
CA GLU A 142 -14.21 8.31 -0.66
C GLU A 142 -15.53 9.10 -0.60
N PRO A 143 -15.84 10.01 -1.55
CA PRO A 143 -17.13 10.70 -1.56
C PRO A 143 -18.30 9.73 -1.76
N LYS A 144 -18.12 8.70 -2.59
CA LYS A 144 -19.16 7.69 -2.84
C LYS A 144 -19.41 6.81 -1.62
N ARG A 145 -18.35 6.44 -0.88
CA ARG A 145 -18.46 5.69 0.38
C ARG A 145 -19.15 6.50 1.48
N LYS A 146 -18.83 7.79 1.61
CA LYS A 146 -19.52 8.69 2.54
C LYS A 146 -21.01 8.83 2.21
N MET A 147 -21.35 9.05 0.93
CA MET A 147 -22.75 9.10 0.49
C MET A 147 -23.48 7.78 0.73
N LEU A 148 -22.84 6.63 0.48
CA LEU A 148 -23.42 5.32 0.74
C LEU A 148 -23.71 5.12 2.24
N ALA A 149 -22.75 5.44 3.11
CA ALA A 149 -22.91 5.31 4.55
C ALA A 149 -24.03 6.21 5.11
N GLU A 150 -24.16 7.45 4.60
CA GLU A 150 -25.27 8.33 4.96
C GLU A 150 -26.62 7.79 4.48
N ALA A 151 -26.69 7.29 3.23
CA ALA A 151 -27.90 6.70 2.68
C ALA A 151 -28.32 5.43 3.44
N GLU A 152 -27.37 4.56 3.79
CA GLU A 152 -27.61 3.37 4.61
C GLU A 152 -28.07 3.73 6.03
N ALA A 153 -27.49 4.75 6.66
CA ALA A 153 -27.93 5.23 7.96
C ALA A 153 -29.37 5.78 7.92
N SER A 154 -29.72 6.52 6.85
CA SER A 154 -31.07 7.02 6.63
C SER A 154 -32.08 5.90 6.35
N LEU A 155 -31.69 4.91 5.53
CA LEU A 155 -32.49 3.72 5.24
C LEU A 155 -32.75 2.92 6.51
N MET A 156 -31.72 2.68 7.33
CA MET A 156 -31.84 1.95 8.59
C MET A 156 -32.78 2.64 9.57
N ASN A 157 -32.71 3.97 9.68
CA ASN A 157 -33.63 4.76 10.49
C ASN A 157 -35.07 4.68 9.97
N THR A 158 -35.26 4.73 8.65
CA THR A 158 -36.58 4.67 8.03
C THR A 158 -37.20 3.28 8.19
N MET A 159 -36.42 2.21 7.99
CA MET A 159 -36.85 0.84 8.25
C MET A 159 -37.19 0.59 9.72
N LYS A 160 -36.44 1.18 10.67
CA LYS A 160 -36.80 1.12 12.10
C LYS A 160 -38.17 1.74 12.36
N LYS A 161 -38.43 2.93 11.83
CA LYS A 161 -39.73 3.62 11.97
C LYS A 161 -40.87 2.81 11.35
N LEU A 162 -40.66 2.28 10.14
CA LEU A 162 -41.66 1.46 9.44
C LEU A 162 -41.98 0.18 10.23
N ARG A 163 -40.96 -0.53 10.73
CA ARG A 163 -41.16 -1.73 11.56
C ARG A 163 -41.90 -1.43 12.86
N ALA A 164 -41.63 -0.28 13.49
CA ALA A 164 -42.35 0.14 14.69
C ALA A 164 -43.83 0.38 14.38
N ALA A 165 -44.15 1.15 13.34
CA ALA A 165 -45.51 1.43 12.91
C ALA A 165 -46.28 0.16 12.48
N GLN A 166 -45.64 -0.74 11.74
CA GLN A 166 -46.23 -2.04 11.37
C GLN A 166 -46.54 -2.91 12.58
N LYS A 167 -45.69 -2.86 13.62
CA LYS A 167 -45.89 -3.62 14.85
C LYS A 167 -47.04 -3.05 15.69
N GLU A 168 -47.20 -1.73 15.72
CA GLU A 168 -48.34 -1.07 16.35
C GLU A 168 -49.65 -1.38 15.61
N LEU A 169 -49.66 -1.27 14.28
CA LEU A 169 -50.85 -1.58 13.46
C LEU A 169 -51.32 -3.03 13.70
N LYS A 170 -50.39 -3.99 13.68
CA LYS A 170 -50.69 -5.40 13.90
C LYS A 170 -51.24 -5.66 15.32
N ALA A 171 -50.73 -4.96 16.33
CA ALA A 171 -51.23 -5.08 17.70
C ALA A 171 -52.63 -4.48 17.90
N VAL A 172 -53.06 -3.57 17.01
CA VAL A 172 -54.43 -3.03 16.99
C VAL A 172 -55.37 -3.94 16.19
N GLU A 173 -54.89 -4.56 15.11
CA GLU A 173 -55.69 -5.49 14.29
C GLU A 173 -55.94 -6.85 14.96
N ASP A 174 -55.02 -7.35 15.81
CA ASP A 174 -55.17 -8.60 16.55
C ASP A 174 -56.04 -8.48 17.84
N LYS A 175 -56.71 -7.33 18.03
CA LYS A 175 -57.45 -6.98 19.26
C LYS A 175 -58.93 -6.77 18.98
#